data_AF-A0A351SF45-F1
#
_entry.id   AF-A0A351SF45-F1
#
_cell.length_a   1.000
_cell.length_b   1.000
_cell.length_c   1.000
_cell.angle_alpha   90.00
_cell.angle_beta   90.00
_cell.angle_gamma   90.00
#
_symmetry.space_group_name_H-M   'P 1'
#
loop_
_entity.id
_entity.type
_entity.pdbx_description
1 polymer ?
#
loop_
_entity_poly.entity_id
_entity_poly.type
_entity_poly.pdbx_seq_one_letter_code
_entity_poly.pdbx_strand_id
1 'polypeptide(L)' 'MIDVLKEGDWGKTVRCVRINDLETPYAYGDIIDLVKEAGEYIDTFMIPKVKHAHDVLWVETLLKQLEMDL' A
#
# COMPACT_ATOMS: atom_id res chain seq x y z
N MET A 1 -4.13 -11.41 -4.33
CA MET A 1 -4.41 -9.97 -4.53
C MET A 1 -3.46 -9.37 -5.55
N ILE A 2 -2.16 -9.63 -5.43
CA ILE A 2 -1.12 -9.17 -6.37
C ILE A 2 -1.41 -9.54 -7.83
N ASP A 3 -1.80 -10.78 -8.11
CA ASP A 3 -2.09 -11.20 -9.50
C ASP A 3 -3.27 -10.42 -10.11
N VAL A 4 -4.30 -10.12 -9.32
CA VAL A 4 -5.46 -9.34 -9.77
C VAL A 4 -5.06 -7.88 -10.05
N LEU A 5 -4.11 -7.32 -9.29
CA LEU A 5 -3.59 -5.97 -9.54
C LEU A 5 -2.79 -5.92 -10.86
N LYS A 6 -2.04 -6.98 -11.17
CA LYS A 6 -1.21 -7.09 -12.38
C LYS A 6 -2.01 -7.42 -13.64
N GLU A 7 -2.92 -8.39 -13.55
CA GLU A 7 -3.56 -9.03 -14.70
C GLU A 7 -5.01 -8.58 -14.91
N GLY A 8 -5.60 -7.88 -13.95
CA GLY A 8 -6.97 -7.37 -14.06
C GLY A 8 -7.11 -6.29 -15.13
N ASP A 9 -8.25 -6.26 -15.84
CA ASP A 9 -8.61 -5.14 -16.71
C ASP A 9 -9.24 -4.02 -15.88
N TRP A 10 -8.42 -3.04 -15.52
CA TRP A 10 -8.84 -1.89 -14.71
C TRP A 10 -9.25 -0.68 -15.57
N GLY A 11 -8.93 -0.68 -16.87
CA GLY A 11 -9.18 0.45 -17.77
C GLY A 11 -8.65 1.79 -17.22
N LYS A 12 -9.57 2.67 -16.79
CA LYS A 12 -9.27 3.98 -16.18
C LYS A 12 -9.57 4.04 -14.68
N THR A 13 -9.87 2.89 -14.07
CA THR A 13 -10.29 2.79 -12.68
C THR A 13 -9.05 2.89 -11.78
N VAL A 14 -9.14 3.72 -10.75
CA VAL A 14 -8.09 3.84 -9.73
C VAL A 14 -8.05 2.57 -8.89
N ARG A 15 -6.87 1.95 -8.82
CA ARG A 15 -6.59 0.76 -8.01
C ARG A 15 -6.20 1.19 -6.61
N CYS A 16 -7.20 1.17 -5.73
CA CYS A 16 -7.02 1.45 -4.30
C CYS A 16 -6.87 0.16 -3.51
N VAL A 17 -5.79 0.05 -2.73
CA VAL A 17 -5.57 -1.07 -1.82
C VAL A 17 -5.73 -0.62 -0.37
N ARG A 18 -6.63 -1.27 0.37
CA ARG A 18 -6.77 -1.05 1.81
C ARG A 18 -5.86 -1.99 2.59
N ILE A 19 -4.90 -1.43 3.31
CA ILE A 19 -3.99 -2.21 4.18
C ILE A 19 -4.66 -2.63 5.48
N ASN A 20 -4.03 -3.53 6.21
CA ASN A 20 -4.42 -3.82 7.58
C ASN A 20 -4.22 -2.61 8.52
N ASP A 21 -4.87 -2.71 9.68
CA ASP A 21 -4.78 -1.72 10.76
C ASP A 21 -3.33 -1.58 11.25
N LEU A 22 -2.84 -0.34 11.38
CA LEU A 22 -1.46 -0.03 11.76
C LEU A 22 -1.10 -0.57 13.16
N GLU A 23 -2.10 -0.83 14.01
CA GLU A 23 -1.89 -1.44 15.33
C GLU A 23 -1.69 -2.97 15.26
N THR A 24 -1.74 -3.57 14.07
CA THR A 24 -1.56 -5.01 13.86
C THR A 24 -0.18 -5.32 13.28
N PRO A 25 0.35 -6.55 13.51
CA PRO A 25 1.64 -6.95 12.95
C PRO A 25 1.64 -7.14 11.42
N TYR A 26 0.47 -7.01 10.76
CA TYR A 26 0.34 -7.29 9.33
C TYR A 26 0.54 -6.05 8.45
N ALA A 27 0.31 -4.85 8.99
CA ALA A 27 0.25 -3.63 8.18
C ALA A 27 1.55 -3.31 7.43
N TYR A 28 2.70 -3.47 8.10
CA TYR A 28 4.00 -3.19 7.46
C TYR A 28 4.34 -4.24 6.40
N GLY A 29 3.98 -5.51 6.64
CA GLY A 29 4.18 -6.60 5.69
C GLY A 29 3.35 -6.39 4.42
N ASP A 30 2.07 -6.03 4.57
CA ASP A 30 1.21 -5.70 3.44
C ASP A 30 1.86 -4.65 2.54
N ILE A 31 2.36 -3.55 3.12
CA ILE A 31 2.96 -2.45 2.36
C ILE A 31 4.21 -2.93 1.63
N ILE A 32 5.11 -3.65 2.30
CA ILE A 32 6.36 -4.13 1.72
C ILE A 32 6.09 -5.08 0.55
N ASP A 33 5.25 -6.09 0.77
CA ASP A 33 4.97 -7.12 -0.23
C ASP A 33 4.27 -6.52 -1.45
N LEU A 34 3.30 -5.62 -1.22
CA LEU A 34 2.56 -4.97 -2.29
C LEU A 34 3.42 -4.03 -3.12
N VAL A 35 4.28 -3.23 -2.49
CA VAL A 35 5.16 -2.30 -3.22
C VAL A 35 6.20 -3.08 -4.03
N LYS A 36 6.82 -4.11 -3.42
CA LYS A 36 7.85 -4.91 -4.11
C LYS A 36 7.32 -5.73 -5.27
N GLU A 37 6.12 -6.30 -5.12
CA GLU A 37 5.59 -7.17 -6.16
C GLU A 37 4.70 -6.45 -7.16
N ALA A 38 3.96 -5.43 -6.75
CA ALA A 38 2.90 -4.81 -7.55
C ALA A 38 2.87 -3.27 -7.48
N GLY A 39 3.93 -2.61 -7.00
CA GLY A 39 3.96 -1.16 -6.79
C GLY A 39 3.57 -0.36 -8.04
N GLU A 40 4.05 -0.75 -9.22
CA GLU A 40 3.71 -0.11 -10.51
C GLU A 40 2.23 -0.19 -10.88
N TYR A 41 1.49 -1.10 -10.24
CA TYR A 41 0.08 -1.36 -10.50
C TYR A 41 -0.83 -0.81 -9.38
N ILE A 42 -0.29 -0.12 -8.38
CA ILE A 42 -1.08 0.43 -7.27
C ILE A 42 -1.12 1.94 -7.39
N ASP A 43 -2.33 2.49 -7.49
CA ASP A 43 -2.51 3.94 -7.65
C ASP A 43 -2.66 4.64 -6.30
N THR A 44 -3.21 3.97 -5.28
CA THR A 44 -3.40 4.56 -3.95
C THR A 44 -3.56 3.53 -2.83
N PHE A 45 -3.12 3.89 -1.62
CA PHE A 45 -3.32 3.12 -0.39
C PHE A 45 -4.40 3.75 0.49
N MET A 46 -5.30 2.92 1.01
CA MET A 46 -6.28 3.29 2.03
C MET A 46 -5.81 2.79 3.40
N ILE A 47 -5.53 3.72 4.31
CA ILE A 47 -5.12 3.44 5.69
C ILE A 47 -6.39 3.40 6.57
N PRO A 48 -6.79 2.24 7.11
CA PRO A 48 -7.96 2.18 7.98
C PRO A 48 -7.65 2.76 9.36
N LYS A 49 -8.68 3.26 10.05
CA LYS A 49 -8.65 3.66 11.47
C LYS A 49 -7.53 4.64 11.84
N VAL A 50 -7.20 5.59 10.97
CA VAL A 50 -6.29 6.69 11.30
C VAL A 50 -6.81 7.43 12.53
N LYS A 51 -6.00 7.51 13.58
CA LYS A 51 -6.31 8.22 14.83
C LYS A 51 -5.51 9.52 14.95
N HIS A 52 -4.32 9.54 14.38
CA HIS A 52 -3.38 10.65 14.52
C HIS A 52 -2.61 10.93 13.22
N ALA A 53 -2.05 12.14 13.09
CA ALA A 53 -1.25 12.51 11.92
C ALA A 53 -0.01 11.62 11.73
N HIS A 54 0.56 11.09 12.82
CA HIS A 54 1.73 10.21 12.75
C HIS A 54 1.45 8.87 12.06
N ASP A 55 0.19 8.42 12.03
CA ASP A 55 -0.22 7.19 11.32
C ASP A 55 0.05 7.33 9.82
N VAL A 56 -0.29 8.48 9.26
CA VAL A 56 -0.06 8.79 7.84
C VAL A 56 1.42 9.02 7.58
N LEU A 57 2.12 9.71 8.47
CA LEU A 57 3.57 9.95 8.33
C LEU A 57 4.37 8.64 8.36
N TRP A 58 3.98 7.69 9.20
CA TRP A 58 4.63 6.39 9.25
C TRP A 58 4.50 5.65 7.92
N VAL A 59 3.30 5.64 7.32
CA VAL A 59 3.07 5.02 6.01
C VAL A 59 3.83 5.76 4.91
N GLU A 60 3.84 7.09 4.90
CA GLU A 60 4.61 7.90 3.93
C GLU A 60 6.10 7.57 4.01
N THR A 61 6.67 7.53 5.21
CA THR A 61 8.10 7.28 5.40
C THR A 61 8.47 5.88 4.94
N LEU A 62 7.64 4.87 5.24
CA LEU A 62 7.86 3.50 4.79
C LEU A 62 7.76 3.38 3.26
N LEU A 63 6.72 3.95 2.65
CA LEU A 63 6.54 3.95 1.19
C LEU A 63 7.74 4.61 0.50
N LYS A 64 8.17 5.78 0.98
CA LYS A 64 9.32 6.50 0.43
C LYS A 64 10.62 5.69 0.52
N GLN A 65 10.84 4.98 1.62
CA GLN A 65 11.99 4.10 1.76
C GLN A 65 11.95 2.95 0.75
N LEU A 66 10.77 2.34 0.54
CA LEU A 66 10.61 1.25 -0.42
C LEU A 66 10.76 1.74 -1.86
N GLU A 67 10.18 2.90 -2.21
CA GLU A 67 10.33 3.51 -3.54
C GLU A 67 11.78 3.88 -3.87
N MET A 68 12.60 4.18 -2.86
CA MET A 68 14.03 4.44 -3.03
C MET A 68 14.89 3.16 -3.16
N ASP A 69 14.38 2.02 -2.70
CA ASP A 69 15.07 0.71 -2.71
C ASP A 69 14.74 -0.13 -3.97
N LEU A 70 13.75 0.29 -4.77
CA LEU A 70 13.37 -0.30 -6.06
C LEU A 70 14.29 0.17 -7.20
#